data_AF-A0A4Q2V7F4-F1
#
_entry.id   AF-A0A4Q2V7F4-F1
#
_cell.length_a   1.000
_cell.length_b   1.000
_cell.length_c   1.000
_cell.angle_alpha   90.00
_cell.angle_beta   90.00
_cell.angle_gamma   90.00
#
_symmetry.space_group_name_H-M   'P 1'
#
loop_
_entity.id
_entity.type
_entity.pdbx_description
1 polymer ?
#
loop_
_entity_poly.entity_id
_entity_poly.type
_entity_poly.pdbx_seq_one_letter_code
_entity_poly.pdbx_strand_id
1 'polypeptide(L)' 'MFSYNTTGGVLGSAQIRLLHLLPVTENNDSIECRLEVVALEENPAYEALSYCWGDSSQLQEIKCNNEGFRVTENLRSAL' A
#
# COMPACT_ATOMS: atom_id res chain seq x y z
N MET A 1 15.48 -8.35 2.02
CA MET A 1 14.58 -8.47 0.85
C MET A 1 13.17 -8.27 1.38
N PHE A 2 12.46 -7.23 0.95
CA PHE A 2 11.08 -6.97 1.39
C PHE A 2 10.17 -8.06 0.79
N SER A 3 9.51 -8.84 1.63
CA SER A 3 8.53 -9.84 1.21
C SER A 3 7.14 -9.27 1.46
N TYR A 4 6.36 -9.10 0.40
CA TYR A 4 4.99 -8.53 0.46
C TYR A 4 3.92 -9.64 0.43
N ASN A 5 4.30 -10.87 0.79
CA ASN A 5 3.38 -12.01 0.78
C ASN A 5 2.52 -12.06 2.05
N THR A 6 2.99 -11.47 3.15
CA THR A 6 2.30 -11.44 4.44
C THR A 6 1.04 -10.58 4.42
N THR A 7 0.97 -9.56 3.56
CA THR A 7 -0.13 -8.59 3.58
C THR A 7 -1.21 -8.84 2.52
N GLY A 8 -1.16 -9.91 1.71
CA GLY A 8 -2.16 -10.07 0.64
C GLY A 8 -2.14 -11.38 -0.16
N GLY A 9 -1.71 -12.49 0.44
CA GLY A 9 -1.75 -13.84 -0.18
C GLY A 9 -0.86 -13.99 -1.42
N VAL A 10 -0.87 -15.15 -2.07
CA VAL A 10 -0.16 -15.35 -3.36
C VAL A 10 -1.05 -14.87 -4.51
N LEU A 11 -0.49 -14.11 -5.45
CA LEU A 11 -1.20 -13.66 -6.64
C LEU A 11 -1.20 -14.72 -7.75
N GLY A 12 -2.31 -14.82 -8.47
CA GLY A 12 -2.38 -15.51 -9.76
C GLY A 12 -1.63 -14.76 -10.88
N SER A 13 -1.52 -15.37 -12.05
CA SER A 13 -0.74 -14.86 -13.19
C SER A 13 -1.27 -13.55 -13.80
N ALA A 14 -2.54 -13.22 -13.60
CA ALA A 14 -3.20 -12.03 -14.15
C ALA A 14 -3.94 -11.23 -13.06
N GLN A 15 -3.37 -11.18 -11.85
CA GLN A 15 -3.93 -10.42 -10.72
C GLN A 15 -2.95 -9.35 -10.25
N ILE A 16 -3.52 -8.26 -9.74
CA ILE A 16 -2.78 -7.19 -9.08
C ILE A 16 -3.37 -6.95 -7.69
N ARG A 17 -2.65 -6.19 -6.85
CA ARG A 17 -3.20 -5.66 -5.60
C ARG A 17 -3.47 -4.18 -5.76
N LEU A 18 -4.68 -3.77 -5.46
CA LEU A 18 -5.02 -2.36 -5.29
C LEU A 18 -4.89 -1.98 -3.82
N LEU A 19 -4.32 -0.80 -3.59
CA LEU A 19 -4.22 -0.20 -2.27
C LEU A 19 -5.37 0.78 -2.09
N HIS A 20 -6.25 0.50 -1.14
CA HIS A 20 -7.34 1.39 -0.75
C HIS A 20 -6.90 2.17 0.48
N LEU A 21 -6.77 3.49 0.35
CA LEU A 21 -6.56 4.37 1.49
C LEU A 21 -7.88 4.51 2.26
N LEU A 22 -7.81 4.32 3.58
CA LEU A 22 -8.96 4.52 4.45
C LEU A 22 -9.07 6.00 4.83
N PRO A 23 -10.29 6.54 4.99
CA PRO A 23 -10.47 7.94 5.38
C PRO A 23 -9.95 8.18 6.78
N VAL A 24 -9.37 9.36 6.99
CA VAL A 24 -8.94 9.87 8.30
C VAL A 24 -9.75 11.10 8.69
N THR A 25 -9.82 11.41 9.98
CA THR A 25 -10.55 12.60 10.46
C THR A 25 -9.61 13.78 10.56
N GLU A 26 -8.39 13.55 11.05
CA GLU A 26 -7.38 14.57 11.26
C GLU A 26 -6.15 14.32 10.38
N ASN A 27 -5.47 15.40 9.96
CA ASN A 27 -4.28 15.29 9.11
C ASN A 27 -3.08 14.60 9.79
N ASN A 28 -3.11 14.44 11.12
CA ASN A 28 -2.05 13.77 11.88
C ASN A 28 -2.35 12.30 12.18
N ASP A 29 -3.53 11.80 11.79
CA ASP A 29 -3.90 10.40 11.98
C ASP A 29 -2.91 9.49 11.21
N SER A 30 -2.70 8.29 11.73
CA SER A 30 -1.88 7.29 11.04
C SER A 30 -2.54 6.90 9.71
N ILE A 31 -1.75 6.75 8.65
CA ILE A 31 -2.25 6.21 7.38
C ILE A 31 -2.70 4.77 7.61
N GLU A 32 -3.97 4.50 7.32
CA GLU A 32 -4.53 3.15 7.27
C GLU A 32 -4.93 2.81 5.83
N CYS A 33 -4.66 1.58 5.41
CA CYS A 33 -4.98 1.12 4.08
C CYS A 33 -5.36 -0.38 4.05
N ARG A 34 -6.04 -0.77 2.99
CA ARG A 34 -6.38 -2.17 2.68
C ARG A 34 -5.78 -2.57 1.34
N LEU A 35 -5.25 -3.78 1.26
CA LEU A 35 -4.92 -4.41 -0.02
C LEU A 35 -6.07 -5.29 -0.48
N GLU A 36 -6.48 -5.09 -1.73
CA GLU A 36 -7.47 -5.92 -2.40
C GLU A 36 -6.84 -6.59 -3.62
N VAL A 37 -6.99 -7.90 -3.73
CA VAL A 37 -6.57 -8.65 -4.92
C VAL A 37 -7.70 -8.56 -5.95
N VAL A 38 -7.38 -8.04 -7.13
CA VAL A 38 -8.33 -7.90 -8.24
C VAL A 38 -7.75 -8.58 -9.48
N ALA A 39 -8.63 -9.07 -10.36
CA ALA A 39 -8.21 -9.63 -11.63
C ALA A 39 -8.09 -8.52 -12.68
N LEU A 40 -7.04 -8.57 -13.51
CA LEU A 40 -6.85 -7.59 -14.58
C LEU A 40 -8.00 -7.61 -15.61
N GLU A 41 -8.65 -8.76 -15.79
CA GLU A 41 -9.80 -8.94 -16.68
C GLU A 41 -11.05 -8.19 -16.22
N GLU A 42 -11.16 -7.84 -14.94
CA GLU A 42 -12.26 -7.06 -14.39
C GLU A 42 -12.14 -5.56 -14.76
N ASN A 43 -11.05 -5.16 -15.42
CA ASN A 43 -10.72 -3.78 -15.79
C ASN A 43 -10.90 -2.81 -14.60
N PRO A 44 -10.21 -3.05 -13.47
CA PRO A 44 -10.44 -2.29 -12.26
C PRO A 44 -10.01 -0.82 -12.45
N ALA A 45 -10.80 0.10 -11.92
CA ALA A 45 -10.44 1.51 -11.88
C ALA A 45 -9.49 1.76 -10.70
N TYR A 46 -8.37 2.42 -10.96
CA TYR A 46 -7.41 2.84 -9.94
C TYR A 46 -6.66 4.07 -10.43
N GLU A 47 -6.11 4.82 -9.48
CA GLU A 47 -5.19 5.91 -9.77
C GLU A 47 -3.75 5.41 -9.62
N ALA A 48 -2.91 5.76 -10.58
CA ALA A 48 -1.49 5.41 -10.52
C ALA A 48 -0.76 6.41 -9.61
N LEU A 49 -0.07 5.90 -8.59
CA LEU A 49 0.77 6.70 -7.72
C LEU A 49 2.17 6.84 -8.31
N SER A 50 2.63 8.08 -8.50
CA SER A 50 3.97 8.39 -9.01
C SER A 50 4.85 8.98 -7.92
N TYR A 51 5.91 8.26 -7.52
CA TYR A 51 6.87 8.73 -6.52
C TYR A 51 8.28 8.16 -6.79
N CYS A 52 9.30 8.81 -6.22
CA CYS A 52 10.67 8.30 -6.22
C CYS A 52 10.91 7.44 -4.98
N TRP A 53 11.66 6.35 -5.10
CA TRP A 53 12.10 5.58 -3.94
C TRP A 53 12.85 6.46 -2.93
N GLY A 54 12.53 6.31 -1.64
CA GLY A 54 13.20 7.03 -0.56
C GLY A 54 14.38 6.27 0.03
N ASP A 55 15.00 6.86 1.05
CA ASP A 55 16.02 6.18 1.84
C ASP A 55 15.41 5.05 2.68
N SER A 56 15.90 3.82 2.48
CA SER A 56 15.48 2.63 3.22
C SER A 56 15.92 2.60 4.69
N SER A 57 16.81 3.51 5.12
CA SER A 57 17.24 3.63 6.52
C SER A 57 16.19 4.32 7.40
N GLN A 58 15.30 5.12 6.80
CA GLN A 58 14.27 5.88 7.49
C GLN A 58 12.88 5.35 7.14
N LEU A 59 12.41 4.41 7.97
CA LEU A 59 11.11 3.76 7.78
C LEU A 59 10.05 4.34 8.71
N GLN A 60 8.94 4.75 8.12
CA GLN A 60 7.72 5.24 8.77
C GLN A 60 6.69 4.12 8.86
N GLU A 61 5.93 4.08 9.95
CA GLU A 61 4.89 3.07 10.15
C GLU A 61 3.55 3.55 9.57
N ILE A 62 2.88 2.64 8.87
CA ILE A 62 1.48 2.74 8.43
C ILE A 62 0.76 1.45 8.85
N LYS A 63 -0.56 1.42 8.75
CA LYS A 63 -1.34 0.20 9.01
C LYS A 63 -1.94 -0.31 7.71
N CYS A 64 -1.58 -1.52 7.31
CA CYS A 64 -2.08 -2.18 6.11
C CYS A 64 -2.80 -3.46 6.51
N ASN A 65 -4.07 -3.63 6.13
CA ASN A 65 -4.89 -4.78 6.53
C ASN A 65 -4.92 -5.02 8.05
N ASN A 66 -4.99 -3.92 8.81
CA ASN A 66 -4.90 -3.90 10.28
C ASN A 66 -3.56 -4.34 10.89
N GLU A 67 -2.51 -4.53 10.10
CA GLU A 67 -1.17 -4.86 10.57
C GLU A 67 -0.20 -3.69 10.35
N GLY A 68 0.76 -3.52 11.27
CA GLY A 68 1.82 -2.53 11.13
C GLY A 68 2.73 -2.86 9.94
N PHE A 69 2.92 -1.89 9.05
CA PHE A 69 3.74 -2.01 7.86
C PHE A 69 4.68 -0.82 7.74
N ARG A 70 5.93 -1.08 7.36
CA ARG A 70 6.98 -0.05 7.33
C ARG A 70 7.27 0.37 5.89
N VAL A 71 7.11 1.67 5.63
CA VAL A 71 7.34 2.29 4.32
C VAL A 71 8.43 3.35 4.40
N THR A 72 9.03 3.69 3.26
CA THR A 72 9.95 4.84 3.20
C THR A 72 9.19 6.16 3.29
N GLU A 73 9.88 7.22 3.70
CA GLU A 73 9.31 8.58 3.80
C GLU A 73 8.63 9.04 2.50
N ASN A 74 9.28 8.86 1.34
CA ASN A 74 8.71 9.28 0.06
C ASN A 74 7.38 8.60 -0.26
N LEU A 75 7.24 7.30 0.05
CA LEU A 75 5.96 6.61 -0.11
C LEU A 75 4.93 7.14 0.89
N ARG A 76 5.33 7.34 2.16
CA ARG A 76 4.46 7.87 3.22
C ARG A 76 3.95 9.29 2.95
N SER A 77 4.67 10.09 2.15
CA SER A 77 4.26 11.43 1.73
C SER A 77 3.40 11.43 0.45
N ALA A 78 3.47 10.37 -0.34
CA ALA A 78 2.72 10.24 -1.58
C ALA A 78 1.33 9.62 -1.37
N LEU A 79 1.17 8.82 -0.30
CA LEU A 79 -0.12 8.31 0.20
C LEU A 79 -0.89 9.39 0.96
#